data_AF-A0A6N6LPU7-F1
#
_entry.id   AF-A0A6N6LPU7-F1
#
_cell.length_a   1.000
_cell.length_b   1.000
_cell.length_c   1.000
_cell.angle_alpha   90.00
_cell.angle_beta   90.00
_cell.angle_gamma   90.00
#
_symmetry.space_group_name_H-M   'P 1'
#
loop_
_entity.id
_entity.type
_entity.pdbx_description
1 polymer ?
#
loop_
_entity_poly.entity_id
_entity_poly.type
_entity_poly.pdbx_seq_one_letter_code
_entity_poly.pdbx_strand_id
1 'polypeptide(L)'
;MFKILKKKMRSFVQKAVEPIVQNKFQALNLKLNEINNEVNSKLSLVQTQNANNLKSITSNLNANTEKIMRDLALTRYKQSFNNTNQSSINKNHFVIFNYTYHSANVNFYNLGDFVQSIAVLNALSKLFANFSYEFFDRDKIAFFKDTNGGGVIVLA
;
A
#
# COMPACT_ATOMS: atom_id res chain seq x y z
N MET A 1 57.03 67.82 15.09
CA MET A 1 56.26 67.19 16.19
C MET A 1 55.10 66.31 15.70
N PHE A 2 54.16 66.85 14.89
CA PHE A 2 52.96 66.13 14.42
C PHE A 2 53.20 64.80 13.66
N LYS A 3 54.19 64.76 12.75
CA LYS A 3 54.52 63.53 11.98
C LYS A 3 54.98 62.37 12.87
N ILE A 4 55.71 62.66 13.95
CA ILE A 4 56.22 61.66 14.90
C ILE A 4 55.06 61.09 15.72
N LEU A 5 54.15 61.94 16.17
CA LEU A 5 52.96 61.53 16.92
C LEU A 5 52.07 60.61 16.08
N LYS A 6 51.80 60.97 14.82
CA LYS A 6 51.03 60.14 13.87
C LYS A 6 51.67 58.76 13.63
N LYS A 7 53.01 58.71 13.52
CA LYS A 7 53.75 57.44 13.35
C LYS A 7 53.66 56.57 14.60
N LYS A 8 53.77 57.15 15.80
CA LYS A 8 53.61 56.43 17.07
C LYS A 8 52.19 55.89 17.25
N MET A 9 51.17 56.69 16.92
CA MET A 9 49.77 56.23 16.96
C MET A 9 49.50 55.08 15.99
N ARG A 10 49.99 55.16 14.75
CA ARG A 10 49.87 54.04 13.79
C ARG A 10 50.56 52.78 14.32
N SER A 11 51.78 52.91 14.84
CA SER A 11 52.48 51.77 15.43
C SER A 11 51.75 51.19 16.64
N PHE A 12 51.07 52.01 17.44
CA PHE A 12 50.27 51.53 18.57
C PHE A 12 49.04 50.77 18.09
N VAL A 13 48.29 51.31 17.12
CA VAL A 13 47.14 50.62 16.53
C VAL A 13 47.54 49.27 15.95
N GLN A 14 48.63 49.23 15.18
CA GLN A 14 49.08 48.02 14.50
C GLN A 14 49.59 46.95 15.47
N LYS A 15 50.24 47.35 16.57
CA LYS A 15 50.84 46.39 17.53
C LYS A 15 49.91 46.00 18.68
N ALA A 16 49.02 46.89 19.09
CA ALA A 16 48.17 46.68 20.27
C ALA A 16 46.71 46.42 19.90
N VAL A 17 46.15 47.13 18.91
CA VAL A 17 44.71 47.09 18.63
C VAL A 17 44.37 46.03 17.59
N GLU A 18 45.10 45.97 16.47
CA GLU A 18 44.84 45.01 15.39
C GLU A 18 44.86 43.54 15.87
N PRO A 19 45.84 43.08 16.67
CA PRO A 19 45.84 41.70 17.16
C PRO A 19 44.64 41.37 18.04
N ILE A 20 44.18 42.33 18.87
CA ILE A 20 43.00 42.14 19.72
C ILE A 20 41.74 41.95 18.88
N VAL A 21 41.59 42.77 17.83
CA VAL A 21 40.44 42.68 16.92
C VAL A 21 40.48 41.37 16.14
N GLN A 22 41.65 40.98 15.61
CA GLN A 22 41.84 39.72 14.89
C GLN A 22 41.52 38.51 15.76
N ASN A 23 42.04 38.46 16.99
CA ASN A 23 41.77 37.37 17.93
C ASN A 23 40.28 37.27 18.29
N LYS A 24 39.60 38.39 18.51
CA LYS A 24 38.16 38.41 18.76
C LYS A 24 37.37 37.90 17.56
N PHE A 25 37.76 38.32 16.35
CA PHE A 25 37.10 37.87 15.12
C PHE A 25 37.30 36.37 14.88
N GLN A 26 38.51 35.85 15.11
CA GLN A 26 38.78 34.41 15.05
C GLN A 26 37.96 33.62 16.06
N ALA A 27 37.89 34.07 17.32
CA ALA A 27 37.09 33.42 18.35
C ALA A 27 35.58 33.42 18.02
N LEU A 28 35.08 34.50 17.42
CA LEU A 28 33.70 34.57 16.94
C LEU A 28 33.43 33.57 15.81
N ASN A 29 34.35 33.46 14.84
CA ASN A 29 34.20 32.49 13.74
C ASN A 29 34.23 31.04 14.24
N LEU A 30 35.06 30.73 15.24
CA LEU A 30 35.08 29.39 15.86
C LEU A 30 33.73 29.07 16.51
N LYS A 31 33.19 29.99 17.31
CA LYS A 31 31.86 29.81 17.93
C LYS A 31 30.75 29.68 16.88
N LEU A 32 30.82 30.44 15.80
CA LEU A 32 29.84 30.34 14.71
C LEU A 32 29.89 28.95 14.05
N ASN A 33 31.09 28.42 13.83
CA ASN A 33 31.26 27.08 13.27
C ASN A 33 30.75 25.98 14.22
N GLU A 34 31.02 26.10 15.52
CA GLU A 34 30.50 25.18 16.54
C GLU A 34 28.96 25.17 16.54
N ILE A 35 28.34 26.35 16.55
CA ILE A 35 26.87 26.49 16.50
C ILE A 35 26.32 25.87 15.21
N ASN A 36 26.93 26.14 14.06
CA ASN A 36 26.50 25.58 12.79
C ASN A 36 26.58 24.05 12.78
N ASN A 37 27.66 23.48 13.33
CA ASN A 37 27.81 22.03 13.43
C ASN A 37 26.76 21.41 14.36
N GLU A 38 26.48 22.04 15.50
CA GLU A 38 25.46 21.57 16.43
C GLU A 38 24.06 21.62 15.81
N VAL A 39 23.72 22.72 15.12
CA VAL A 39 22.44 22.88 14.43
C VAL A 39 22.27 21.83 13.35
N ASN A 40 23.30 21.60 12.52
CA ASN A 40 23.24 20.60 11.46
C ASN A 40 23.10 19.17 12.01
N SER A 41 23.79 18.85 13.11
CA SER A 41 23.66 17.56 13.80
C SER A 41 22.24 17.34 14.32
N LYS A 42 21.67 18.34 15.03
CA LYS A 42 20.30 18.29 15.53
C LYS A 42 19.27 18.17 14.40
N LEU A 43 19.48 18.91 13.30
CA LEU A 43 18.61 18.84 12.12
C LEU A 43 18.62 17.44 11.50
N SER A 44 19.81 16.84 11.35
CA SER A 44 19.94 15.48 10.82
C SER A 44 19.24 14.42 11.70
N LEU A 45 19.33 14.56 13.02
CA LEU A 45 18.64 13.68 13.98
C LEU A 45 17.12 13.79 13.84
N VAL A 46 16.58 15.00 13.80
CA VAL A 46 15.14 15.23 13.63
C VAL A 46 14.64 14.69 12.28
N GLN A 47 15.40 14.91 11.20
CA GLN A 47 15.07 14.37 9.87
C GLN A 47 15.00 12.84 9.88
N THR A 48 15.94 12.18 10.56
CA THR A 48 15.99 10.72 10.66
C THR A 48 14.81 10.18 11.47
N GLN A 49 14.52 10.80 12.62
CA GLN A 49 13.37 10.43 13.45
C GLN A 49 12.05 10.59 12.70
N ASN A 50 11.87 11.70 11.98
CA ASN A 50 10.68 11.94 11.19
C ASN A 50 10.53 10.94 10.04
N ALA A 51 11.61 10.60 9.35
CA ALA A 51 11.58 9.59 8.29
C ALA A 51 11.15 8.21 8.82
N ASN A 52 11.62 7.83 10.00
CA ASN A 52 11.22 6.56 10.63
C ASN A 52 9.76 6.57 11.08
N ASN A 53 9.29 7.67 11.67
CA ASN A 53 7.89 7.85 12.06
C ASN A 53 6.96 7.76 10.84
N LEU A 54 7.31 8.42 9.73
CA LEU A 54 6.53 8.37 8.48
C LEU A 54 6.44 6.95 7.91
N LYS A 55 7.55 6.18 7.94
CA LYS A 55 7.53 4.77 7.51
C LYS A 55 6.58 3.94 8.37
N SER A 56 6.63 4.09 9.69
CA SER A 56 5.75 3.36 10.61
C SER A 56 4.28 3.71 10.40
N ILE A 57 3.96 5.01 10.28
CA ILE A 57 2.59 5.48 10.00
C ILE A 57 2.07 4.90 8.68
N THR A 58 2.88 4.93 7.62
CA THR A 58 2.51 4.40 6.31
C THR A 58 2.21 2.89 6.38
N SER A 59 3.05 2.13 7.08
CA SER A 59 2.83 0.69 7.28
C SER A 59 1.51 0.41 8.01
N ASN A 60 1.21 1.17 9.07
CA ASN A 60 -0.03 1.00 9.84
C ASN A 60 -1.28 1.36 9.03
N LEU A 61 -1.22 2.42 8.22
CA LEU A 61 -2.31 2.82 7.33
C LEU A 61 -2.59 1.74 6.27
N ASN A 62 -1.55 1.15 5.70
CA ASN A 62 -1.70 0.06 4.72
C ASN A 62 -2.35 -1.16 5.37
N ALA A 63 -1.88 -1.59 6.55
CA ALA A 63 -2.46 -2.73 7.26
C ALA A 63 -3.94 -2.50 7.62
N ASN A 64 -4.29 -1.30 8.07
CA ASN A 64 -5.68 -0.94 8.37
C ASN A 64 -6.55 -0.92 7.11
N THR A 65 -6.02 -0.41 5.99
CA THR A 65 -6.73 -0.38 4.71
C THR A 65 -7.03 -1.79 4.21
N GLU A 66 -6.06 -2.71 4.29
CA GLU A 66 -6.27 -4.12 3.95
C GLU A 66 -7.35 -4.77 4.83
N LYS A 67 -7.33 -4.48 6.14
CA LYS A 67 -8.34 -4.99 7.08
C LYS A 67 -9.74 -4.50 6.71
N ILE A 68 -9.90 -3.20 6.45
CA ILE A 68 -11.19 -2.61 6.04
C ILE A 68 -11.68 -3.24 4.74
N MET A 69 -10.81 -3.42 3.75
CA MET A 69 -11.18 -4.07 2.49
C MET A 69 -11.67 -5.51 2.72
N ARG A 70 -11.00 -6.29 3.57
CA ARG A 70 -11.43 -7.65 3.93
C ARG A 70 -12.79 -7.65 4.64
N ASP A 71 -12.99 -6.76 5.61
CA ASP A 71 -14.24 -6.67 6.37
C ASP A 71 -15.42 -6.22 5.49
N LEU A 72 -15.18 -5.32 4.53
CA LEU A 72 -16.16 -4.90 3.53
C LEU A 72 -16.51 -6.06 2.57
N ALA A 73 -15.52 -6.80 2.10
CA ALA A 73 -15.74 -7.98 1.26
C ALA A 73 -16.58 -9.03 1.99
N LEU A 74 -16.25 -9.30 3.26
CA LEU A 74 -17.00 -10.24 4.09
C LEU A 74 -18.45 -9.77 4.34
N THR A 75 -18.64 -8.48 4.60
CA THR A 75 -19.97 -7.89 4.78
C THR A 75 -20.81 -8.03 3.51
N ARG A 76 -20.24 -7.70 2.34
CA ARG A 76 -20.92 -7.86 1.05
C ARG A 76 -21.29 -9.31 0.79
N TYR A 77 -20.39 -10.25 1.06
CA TYR A 77 -20.66 -11.67 0.96
C TYR A 77 -21.84 -12.10 1.84
N LYS A 78 -21.86 -11.69 3.11
CA LYS A 78 -22.96 -11.98 4.04
C LYS A 78 -24.30 -11.38 3.58
N GLN A 79 -24.29 -10.17 3.04
CA GLN A 79 -25.49 -9.52 2.51
C GLN A 79 -26.03 -10.27 1.29
N SER A 80 -25.16 -10.67 0.36
CA SER A 80 -25.55 -11.51 -0.78
C SER A 80 -26.14 -12.84 -0.32
N PHE A 81 -25.57 -13.46 0.72
CA PHE A 81 -26.10 -14.69 1.32
C PHE A 81 -27.49 -14.57 1.90
N ASN A 82 -27.77 -13.47 2.59
CA ASN A 82 -29.08 -13.27 3.22
C ASN A 82 -30.16 -12.83 2.23
N ASN A 83 -29.79 -12.23 1.09
CA ASN A 83 -30.73 -11.66 0.11
C ASN A 83 -31.07 -12.57 -1.07
N THR A 84 -30.42 -13.72 -1.22
CA THR A 84 -30.78 -14.67 -2.28
C THR A 84 -31.84 -15.65 -1.77
N ASN A 85 -33.00 -15.65 -2.41
CA ASN A 85 -33.91 -16.79 -2.39
C ASN A 85 -33.08 -18.03 -2.76
N GLN A 86 -33.02 -19.02 -1.87
CA GLN A 86 -32.28 -20.27 -2.09
C GLN A 86 -32.76 -20.92 -3.39
N SER A 87 -32.01 -20.74 -4.47
CA SER A 87 -32.29 -21.39 -5.74
C SER A 87 -31.86 -22.85 -5.62
N SER A 88 -32.82 -23.77 -5.76
CA SER A 88 -32.53 -25.21 -5.81
C SER A 88 -31.85 -25.57 -7.13
N ILE A 89 -30.79 -26.36 -7.09
CA ILE A 89 -30.23 -26.97 -8.31
C ILE A 89 -31.21 -28.04 -8.80
N ASN A 90 -31.62 -27.95 -10.07
CA ASN A 90 -32.45 -28.98 -10.69
C ASN A 90 -31.67 -30.32 -10.72
N LYS A 91 -32.36 -31.43 -10.47
CA LYS A 91 -31.74 -32.77 -10.59
C LYS A 91 -31.17 -32.96 -11.99
N ASN A 92 -30.04 -33.67 -12.10
CA ASN A 92 -29.34 -33.96 -13.37
C ASN A 92 -28.79 -32.74 -14.12
N HIS A 93 -28.52 -31.62 -13.42
CA HIS A 93 -27.87 -30.46 -14.02
C HIS A 93 -26.41 -30.35 -13.56
N PHE A 94 -25.55 -29.96 -14.50
CA PHE A 94 -24.20 -29.54 -14.19
C PHE A 94 -24.17 -28.03 -13.92
N VAL A 95 -23.52 -27.65 -12.83
CA VAL A 95 -23.23 -26.26 -12.51
C VAL A 95 -21.88 -25.91 -13.09
N ILE A 96 -21.81 -24.88 -13.95
CA ILE A 96 -20.54 -24.38 -14.51
C ILE A 96 -20.35 -22.94 -14.06
N PHE A 97 -19.20 -22.61 -13.48
CA PHE A 97 -18.91 -21.25 -13.07
C PHE A 97 -18.48 -20.40 -14.24
N ASN A 98 -19.07 -19.22 -14.32
CA ASN A 98 -18.71 -18.24 -15.31
C ASN A 98 -17.58 -17.34 -14.77
N TYR A 99 -16.37 -17.57 -15.23
CA TYR A 99 -15.19 -16.77 -14.86
C TYR A 99 -14.88 -15.62 -15.81
N THR A 100 -15.86 -15.22 -16.63
CA THR A 100 -15.70 -14.05 -17.50
C THR A 100 -15.39 -12.78 -16.68
N TYR A 101 -15.72 -12.73 -15.38
CA TYR A 101 -15.39 -11.59 -14.52
C TYR A 101 -14.90 -12.07 -13.14
N HIS A 102 -13.69 -11.64 -12.73
CA HIS A 102 -13.05 -12.14 -11.50
C HIS A 102 -13.52 -11.44 -10.22
N SER A 103 -14.24 -10.33 -10.32
CA SER A 103 -14.99 -9.65 -9.26
C SER A 103 -15.58 -8.36 -9.85
N ALA A 104 -16.84 -8.03 -9.54
CA ALA A 104 -17.49 -6.82 -10.02
C ALA A 104 -16.73 -5.51 -9.71
N ASN A 105 -15.79 -5.54 -8.77
CA ASN A 105 -15.01 -4.38 -8.35
C ASN A 105 -13.65 -4.25 -9.05
N VAL A 106 -13.20 -5.25 -9.81
CA VAL A 106 -11.80 -5.28 -10.29
C VAL A 106 -11.68 -5.45 -11.80
N ASN A 107 -12.78 -5.65 -12.55
CA ASN A 107 -12.80 -5.70 -14.03
C ASN A 107 -11.66 -6.51 -14.69
N PHE A 108 -11.11 -7.51 -13.98
CA PHE A 108 -10.14 -8.44 -14.54
C PHE A 108 -10.87 -9.69 -15.01
N TYR A 109 -10.53 -10.14 -16.21
CA TYR A 109 -10.96 -11.41 -16.78
C TYR A 109 -10.03 -12.51 -16.25
N ASN A 110 -10.56 -13.56 -15.62
CA ASN A 110 -9.74 -14.74 -15.35
C ASN A 110 -9.81 -15.67 -16.56
N LEU A 111 -8.92 -15.43 -17.51
CA LEU A 111 -8.85 -16.19 -18.76
C LEU A 111 -8.60 -17.68 -18.50
N GLY A 112 -7.81 -18.03 -17.48
CA GLY A 112 -7.50 -19.41 -17.13
C GLY A 112 -8.75 -20.17 -16.71
N ASP A 113 -9.45 -19.65 -15.69
CA ASP A 113 -10.67 -20.28 -15.20
C ASP A 113 -11.79 -20.26 -16.27
N PHE A 114 -11.85 -19.23 -17.13
CA PHE A 114 -12.82 -19.19 -18.24
C PHE A 114 -12.57 -20.29 -19.27
N VAL A 115 -11.31 -20.51 -19.66
CA VAL A 115 -10.93 -21.61 -20.56
C VAL A 115 -11.25 -22.96 -19.93
N GLN A 116 -11.04 -23.11 -18.62
CA GLN A 116 -11.40 -24.33 -17.89
C GLN A 116 -12.91 -24.60 -17.92
N SER A 117 -13.76 -23.57 -17.75
CA SER A 117 -15.22 -23.72 -17.86
C SER A 117 -15.68 -24.20 -19.25
N ILE A 118 -15.05 -23.68 -20.31
CA ILE A 118 -15.32 -24.14 -21.69
C ILE A 118 -14.82 -25.59 -21.89
N ALA A 119 -13.66 -25.94 -21.33
CA ALA A 119 -13.13 -27.29 -21.42
C ALA A 119 -14.04 -28.31 -20.70
N VAL A 120 -14.57 -27.96 -19.52
CA VAL A 120 -15.54 -28.79 -18.80
C VAL A 120 -16.81 -28.97 -19.61
N LEU A 121 -17.37 -27.91 -20.19
CA LEU A 121 -18.56 -28.01 -21.04
C LEU A 121 -18.34 -28.96 -22.22
N ASN A 122 -17.19 -28.86 -22.89
CA ASN A 122 -16.81 -29.74 -23.99
C ASN A 122 -16.57 -31.20 -23.57
N ALA A 123 -16.12 -31.44 -22.34
CA ALA A 123 -15.98 -32.79 -21.81
C ALA A 123 -17.36 -33.39 -21.50
N LEU A 124 -18.24 -32.63 -20.86
CA LEU A 124 -19.61 -33.05 -20.54
C LEU A 124 -20.39 -33.41 -21.81
N SER A 125 -20.26 -32.61 -22.88
CA SER A 125 -20.95 -32.89 -24.15
C SER A 125 -20.48 -34.15 -24.85
N LYS A 126 -19.27 -34.63 -24.56
CA LYS A 126 -18.74 -35.90 -25.10
C LYS A 126 -19.13 -37.10 -24.25
N LEU A 127 -19.28 -36.91 -22.94
CA LEU A 127 -19.54 -37.98 -21.98
C LEU A 127 -21.04 -38.27 -21.80
N PHE A 128 -21.91 -37.26 -21.98
CA PHE A 128 -23.33 -37.38 -21.73
C PHE A 128 -24.14 -37.00 -22.96
N ALA A 129 -24.92 -37.94 -23.49
CA ALA A 129 -25.77 -37.71 -24.66
C ALA A 129 -26.92 -36.71 -24.40
N ASN A 130 -27.42 -36.66 -23.16
CA ASN A 130 -28.45 -35.74 -22.71
C ASN A 130 -28.03 -35.14 -21.37
N PHE A 131 -27.54 -33.90 -21.38
CA PHE A 131 -27.23 -33.14 -20.17
C PHE A 131 -27.80 -31.72 -20.29
N SER A 132 -28.00 -31.08 -19.14
CA SER A 132 -28.39 -29.68 -19.06
C SER A 132 -27.39 -28.96 -18.16
N TYR A 133 -27.08 -27.71 -18.49
CA TYR A 133 -26.12 -26.90 -17.78
C TYR A 133 -26.66 -25.48 -17.62
N GLU A 134 -26.26 -24.84 -16.52
CA GLU A 134 -26.53 -23.42 -16.27
C GLU A 134 -25.23 -22.75 -15.81
N PHE A 135 -25.01 -21.53 -16.30
CA PHE A 135 -23.87 -20.72 -15.88
C PHE A 135 -24.24 -19.91 -14.64
N PHE A 136 -23.43 -20.05 -13.60
CA PHE A 136 -23.58 -19.25 -12.39
C PHE A 136 -22.34 -18.40 -12.15
N ASP A 137 -22.58 -17.22 -11.57
CA ASP A 137 -21.51 -16.44 -10.97
C ASP A 137 -20.91 -17.26 -9.81
N ARG A 138 -19.59 -17.24 -9.66
CA ARG A 138 -18.89 -17.89 -8.54
C ARG A 138 -19.46 -17.47 -7.20
N ASP A 139 -19.86 -16.20 -7.06
CA ASP A 139 -20.42 -15.68 -5.82
C ASP A 139 -21.79 -16.30 -5.50
N LYS A 140 -22.44 -16.96 -6.47
CA LYS A 140 -23.72 -17.67 -6.26
C LYS A 140 -23.57 -19.09 -5.71
N ILE A 141 -22.36 -19.66 -5.66
CA ILE A 141 -22.09 -21.01 -5.12
C ILE A 141 -22.60 -21.18 -3.72
N ALA A 142 -22.35 -20.17 -2.88
CA ALA A 142 -22.70 -20.19 -1.47
C ALA A 142 -24.22 -20.33 -1.23
N PHE A 143 -25.05 -20.13 -2.26
CA PHE A 143 -26.50 -20.09 -2.14
C PHE A 143 -27.20 -21.37 -2.60
N PHE A 144 -26.44 -22.36 -3.07
CA PHE A 144 -26.99 -23.68 -3.38
C PHE A 144 -26.99 -24.57 -2.14
N LYS A 145 -28.19 -24.96 -1.71
CA LYS A 145 -28.37 -25.98 -0.68
C LYS A 145 -28.56 -27.32 -1.40
N ASP A 146 -27.62 -28.26 -1.21
CA ASP A 146 -27.86 -29.64 -1.63
C ASP A 146 -29.03 -30.17 -0.79
N THR A 147 -30.19 -30.26 -1.42
CA THR A 147 -31.42 -30.69 -0.76
C THR A 147 -31.72 -32.16 -1.03
N ASN A 148 -31.08 -32.81 -2.02
CA ASN A 148 -31.41 -34.19 -2.43
C ASN A 148 -30.35 -34.87 -3.34
N GLY A 149 -29.05 -34.67 -3.11
CA GLY A 149 -27.97 -35.57 -3.56
C GLY A 149 -27.85 -35.80 -5.08
N GLY A 150 -28.13 -34.79 -5.89
CA GLY A 150 -28.28 -34.95 -7.35
C GLY A 150 -27.61 -33.90 -8.24
N GLY A 151 -26.73 -33.07 -7.69
CA GLY A 151 -25.96 -32.08 -8.45
C GLY A 151 -24.47 -32.28 -8.23
N VAL A 152 -23.74 -32.72 -9.26
CA VAL A 152 -22.27 -32.72 -9.22
C VAL A 152 -21.82 -31.28 -9.48
N ILE A 153 -21.26 -30.65 -8.45
CA ILE A 153 -20.58 -29.36 -8.59
C ILE A 153 -19.24 -29.65 -9.25
N VAL A 154 -19.10 -29.30 -10.53
CA VAL A 154 -17.80 -29.38 -11.20
C VAL A 154 -17.07 -28.06 -10.95
N LEU A 155 -16.16 -28.10 -9.98
CA LEU A 155 -15.18 -27.04 -9.76
C LEU A 155 -14.17 -27.09 -10.90
N ALA A 156 -14.27 -26.13 -11.81
CA ALA A 156 -13.15 -25.71 -12.63
C ALA A 156 -12.44 -24.59 -11.87
#